data_AF-A0A1M4MKL2-F1
#
_entry.id   AF-A0A1M4MKL2-F1
#
_cell.length_a   1.000
_cell.length_b   1.000
_cell.length_c   1.000
_cell.angle_alpha   90.00
_cell.angle_beta   90.00
_cell.angle_gamma   90.00
#
_symmetry.space_group_name_H-M   'P 1'
#
loop_
_entity.id
_entity.type
_entity.pdbx_description
1 polymer ?
#
loop_
_entity_poly.entity_id
_entity_poly.type
_entity_poly.pdbx_seq_one_letter_code
_entity_poly.pdbx_strand_id
1 'polypeptide(L)'
;MADLWTVLLTGVILLLFAVPVVQQQVIRARRLRAIRDLEAERHTRVIALIHRQERIGFLGIPLFRYIDINDSEEVLRAIRLTAPEMPIDPVVHTPGGLVLSSEQIAMALRR
;
A
#
# COMPACT_ATOMS: atom_id res chain seq x y z
N MET A 1 23.18 30.38 27.20
CA MET A 1 23.76 29.94 25.91
C MET A 1 23.57 28.44 25.85
N ALA A 2 22.85 27.91 24.86
CA ALA A 2 22.76 26.46 24.72
C ALA A 2 24.16 25.91 24.46
N ASP A 3 24.64 24.96 25.26
CA ASP A 3 25.93 24.32 25.02
C ASP A 3 25.91 23.69 23.62
N LEU A 4 26.98 23.87 22.85
CA LEU A 4 27.11 23.32 21.48
C LEU A 4 26.73 21.83 21.42
N TRP A 5 27.05 21.08 22.48
CA TRP A 5 26.68 19.69 22.67
C TRP A 5 25.17 19.45 22.68
N THR A 6 24.39 20.33 23.32
CA THR A 6 22.93 20.20 23.36
C THR A 6 22.32 20.41 21.98
N VAL A 7 22.77 21.42 21.23
CA VAL A 7 22.31 21.68 19.86
C VAL A 7 22.63 20.52 18.92
N LEU A 8 23.86 20.00 18.98
CA LEU A 8 24.26 18.84 18.18
C LEU A 8 23.44 17.59 18.51
N LEU A 9 23.25 17.30 19.80
CA LEU A 9 22.48 16.15 20.26
C LEU A 9 21.00 16.25 19.84
N THR A 10 20.39 17.43 19.98
CA THR A 10 19.02 17.66 19.50
C THR A 10 18.91 17.50 17.98
N GLY A 11 19.89 17.99 17.21
CA GLY A 11 19.92 17.82 15.75
C GLY A 11 19.99 16.35 15.33
N VAL A 12 20.84 15.55 15.99
CA VAL A 12 20.95 14.11 15.74
C VAL A 12 19.65 13.38 16.09
N ILE A 13 19.02 13.72 17.22
CA ILE A 13 17.73 13.13 17.62
C ILE A 13 16.65 13.43 16.57
N LEU A 14 16.54 14.68 16.12
CA LEU A 14 15.59 15.05 15.07
C LEU A 14 15.84 14.27 13.77
N LEU A 15 17.11 14.09 13.38
CA LEU A 15 17.46 13.30 12.22
C LEU A 15 17.02 11.82 12.37
N LEU A 16 17.25 11.21 13.53
CA LEU A 16 16.87 9.82 13.81
C LEU A 16 15.35 9.59 13.67
N PHE A 17 14.53 10.56 14.06
CA PHE A 17 13.07 10.49 13.84
C PHE A 17 12.66 10.76 12.39
N ALA A 18 13.40 11.60 11.65
CA ALA A 18 13.09 11.95 10.27
C ALA A 18 13.41 10.82 9.27
N VAL A 19 14.52 10.11 9.47
CA VAL A 19 14.97 9.02 8.59
C VAL A 19 13.90 7.95 8.29
N PRO A 20 13.22 7.34 9.28
CA PRO A 20 12.23 6.30 9.00
C PRO A 20 11.03 6.82 8.17
N VAL A 21 10.62 8.08 8.41
CA VAL A 21 9.54 8.71 7.64
C VAL A 21 9.95 8.85 6.18
N VAL A 22 11.16 9.36 5.92
CA VAL A 22 11.69 9.51 4.56
C VAL A 22 11.82 8.15 3.87
N GLN A 23 12.34 7.13 4.57
CA GLN A 23 12.45 5.77 4.04
C GLN A 23 11.09 5.20 3.62
N GLN A 24 10.05 5.39 4.43
CA GLN A 24 8.69 4.94 4.11
C GLN A 24 8.16 5.63 2.84
N GLN A 25 8.39 6.93 2.69
CA GLN A 25 8.00 7.68 1.49
C GLN A 25 8.75 7.18 0.24
N VAL A 26 10.05 6.93 0.35
CA VAL A 26 10.86 6.39 -0.75
C VAL A 26 10.35 5.01 -1.18
N ILE A 27 10.03 4.12 -0.23
CA ILE A 27 9.47 2.80 -0.52
C ILE A 27 8.11 2.93 -1.22
N ARG A 28 7.24 3.83 -0.75
CA ARG A 28 5.92 4.08 -1.37
C ARG A 28 6.06 4.56 -2.82
N ALA A 29 6.98 5.51 -3.06
CA ALA A 29 7.25 6.01 -4.39
C ALA A 29 7.79 4.92 -5.33
N ARG A 30 8.70 4.06 -4.84
CA ARG A 30 9.23 2.94 -5.63
C ARG A 30 8.15 1.93 -5.99
N ARG A 31 7.24 1.59 -5.06
CA ARG A 31 6.11 0.69 -5.36
C ARG A 31 5.19 1.28 -6.42
N LEU A 32 4.84 2.56 -6.31
CA LEU A 32 3.98 3.21 -7.29
C LEU A 32 4.64 3.26 -8.68
N ARG A 33 5.95 3.49 -8.76
CA ARG A 33 6.68 3.41 -10.03
C ARG A 33 6.63 2.00 -10.61
N ALA A 34 6.96 0.98 -9.82
CA ALA A 34 6.90 -0.41 -10.29
C ALA A 34 5.52 -0.82 -10.80
N ILE A 35 4.44 -0.37 -10.14
CA ILE A 35 3.07 -0.59 -10.62
C ILE A 35 2.86 0.09 -11.98
N ARG A 36 3.24 1.36 -12.12
CA ARG A 36 3.09 2.10 -13.39
C ARG A 36 3.93 1.52 -14.52
N ASP A 37 5.14 1.07 -14.21
CA ASP A 37 6.02 0.44 -15.20
C ASP A 37 5.38 -0.86 -15.71
N LEU A 38 4.79 -1.66 -14.80
CA LEU A 38 4.05 -2.88 -15.16
C LEU A 38 2.79 -2.58 -15.99
N GLU A 39 2.01 -1.56 -15.60
CA GLU A 39 0.84 -1.09 -16.37
C GLU A 39 1.23 -0.65 -17.79
N ALA A 40 2.34 0.08 -17.91
CA ALA A 40 2.85 0.55 -19.20
C ALA A 40 3.37 -0.59 -20.07
N GLU A 41 4.09 -1.56 -19.49
CA GLU A 41 4.63 -2.73 -20.19
C GLU A 41 3.52 -3.64 -20.71
N ARG A 42 2.47 -3.84 -19.93
CA ARG A 42 1.38 -4.78 -20.25
C ARG A 42 0.17 -4.14 -20.91
N HIS A 43 0.10 -2.81 -20.94
CA HIS A 43 -1.08 -2.05 -21.35
C HIS A 43 -2.34 -2.43 -20.54
N THR A 44 -2.16 -2.71 -19.25
CA THR A 44 -3.22 -3.11 -18.32
C THR A 44 -3.38 -2.11 -17.19
N ARG A 45 -4.50 -2.21 -16.47
CA ARG A 45 -4.66 -1.60 -15.14
C ARG A 45 -4.22 -2.58 -14.08
N VAL A 46 -3.26 -2.22 -13.24
CA VAL A 46 -2.84 -3.06 -12.12
C VAL A 46 -3.66 -2.68 -10.88
N ILE A 47 -4.34 -3.66 -10.28
CA ILE A 47 -5.08 -3.48 -9.02
C ILE A 47 -4.47 -4.40 -7.96
N ALA A 48 -3.78 -3.82 -6.99
CA ALA A 48 -3.09 -4.57 -5.95
C ALA A 48 -3.91 -4.65 -4.65
N LEU A 49 -4.24 -5.88 -4.22
CA LEU A 49 -4.87 -6.19 -2.94
C LEU A 49 -3.88 -6.98 -2.08
N ILE A 50 -3.09 -6.25 -1.30
CA ILE A 50 -1.98 -6.80 -0.50
C ILE A 50 -2.23 -6.58 0.98
N HIS A 51 -2.50 -7.67 1.70
CA HIS A 51 -2.61 -7.74 3.14
C HIS A 51 -1.42 -8.51 3.70
N ARG A 52 -0.30 -7.81 3.89
CA ARG A 52 0.88 -8.39 4.54
C ARG A 52 0.80 -8.20 6.05
N GLN A 53 1.42 -9.12 6.79
CA GLN A 53 1.67 -8.94 8.21
C GLN A 53 2.80 -7.91 8.38
N GLU A 54 2.44 -6.69 8.77
CA GLU A 54 3.42 -5.70 9.22
C GLU A 54 3.48 -5.75 10.75
N ARG A 55 4.68 -5.90 11.30
CA ARG A 55 4.92 -5.58 12.71
C ARG A 55 5.00 -4.07 12.80
N ILE A 56 3.97 -3.41 13.32
CA ILE A 56 4.02 -1.96 13.56
C ILE A 56 4.67 -1.73 14.93
N GLY A 57 5.78 -0.98 14.94
CA GLY A 57 6.31 -0.35 16.15
C GLY A 57 7.06 -1.26 17.14
N PHE A 58 7.69 -0.58 18.12
CA PHE A 58 8.67 -1.04 19.12
C PHE A 58 8.29 -2.30 19.93
N LEU A 59 7.02 -2.73 19.94
CA LEU A 59 6.54 -3.89 20.69
C LEU A 59 6.39 -5.19 19.88
N GLY A 60 6.61 -5.18 18.56
CA GLY A 60 6.63 -6.40 17.74
C GLY A 60 5.28 -7.13 17.59
N ILE A 61 4.17 -6.49 17.97
CA ILE A 61 2.82 -7.09 17.86
C ILE A 61 2.44 -7.20 16.37
N PRO A 62 2.11 -8.40 15.88
CA PRO A 62 1.69 -8.59 14.50
C PRO A 62 0.28 -8.01 14.29
N LEU A 63 0.10 -7.18 13.26
CA LEU A 63 -1.22 -6.78 12.80
C LEU A 63 -1.60 -7.59 11.58
N PHE A 64 -2.75 -8.26 11.67
CA PHE A 64 -3.37 -8.96 10.56
C PHE A 64 -4.37 -8.02 9.90
N ARG A 65 -4.30 -7.93 8.57
CA ARG A 65 -5.27 -7.22 7.76
C ARG A 65 -6.00 -8.25 6.90
N TYR A 66 -7.30 -8.12 6.79
CA TYR A 66 -8.17 -9.00 6.00
C TYR A 66 -8.92 -8.14 4.98
N ILE A 67 -9.47 -8.77 3.94
CA ILE A 67 -10.37 -8.09 3.01
C ILE A 67 -11.60 -7.59 3.77
N ASP A 68 -11.86 -6.29 3.73
CA ASP A 68 -13.04 -5.66 4.31
C ASP A 68 -13.90 -4.93 3.26
N ILE A 69 -14.91 -4.19 3.71
CA ILE A 69 -15.84 -3.45 2.84
C ILE A 69 -15.13 -2.26 2.15
N ASN A 70 -14.16 -1.62 2.80
CA ASN A 70 -13.45 -0.49 2.22
C ASN A 70 -12.55 -0.97 1.07
N ASP A 71 -11.89 -2.12 1.26
CA ASP A 71 -11.08 -2.74 0.22
C ASP A 71 -11.94 -3.04 -1.03
N SER A 72 -13.17 -3.55 -0.87
CA SER A 72 -14.06 -3.78 -2.01
C SER A 72 -14.49 -2.47 -2.68
N GLU A 73 -14.82 -1.42 -1.92
CA GLU A 73 -15.14 -0.12 -2.52
C GLU A 73 -14.00 0.49 -3.34
N GLU A 74 -12.77 0.42 -2.82
CA GLU A 74 -11.57 0.92 -3.51
C GLU A 74 -11.32 0.14 -4.81
N VAL A 75 -11.38 -1.20 -4.74
CA VAL A 75 -11.21 -2.07 -5.92
C VAL A 75 -12.32 -1.85 -6.94
N LEU A 76 -13.58 -1.82 -6.51
CA LEU A 76 -14.72 -1.55 -7.39
C LEU A 76 -14.62 -0.17 -8.05
N ARG A 77 -14.12 0.84 -7.33
CA ARG A 77 -13.85 2.17 -7.89
C ARG A 77 -12.75 2.11 -8.94
N ALA A 78 -11.65 1.39 -8.69
CA ALA A 78 -10.57 1.23 -9.65
C ALA A 78 -11.05 0.53 -10.93
N ILE A 79 -11.85 -0.54 -10.81
CA ILE A 79 -12.47 -1.23 -11.95
C ILE A 79 -13.35 -0.25 -12.74
N ARG A 80 -14.22 0.51 -12.07
CA ARG A 80 -15.12 1.49 -12.73
C ARG A 80 -14.40 2.64 -13.43
N LEU A 81 -13.23 3.04 -12.94
CA LEU A 81 -12.41 4.11 -13.53
C LEU A 81 -11.47 3.60 -14.63
N THR A 82 -11.44 2.29 -14.87
CA THR A 82 -10.65 1.68 -15.94
C THR A 82 -11.45 1.69 -17.23
N ALA A 83 -10.79 2.00 -18.35
CA ALA A 83 -11.43 2.00 -19.65
C ALA A 83 -11.94 0.58 -19.99
N PRO A 84 -13.14 0.43 -20.61
CA PRO A 84 -13.74 -0.89 -20.86
C PRO A 84 -12.85 -1.87 -21.65
N GLU A 85 -12.02 -1.34 -22.55
CA GLU A 85 -11.09 -2.08 -23.40
C GLU A 85 -9.73 -2.37 -22.76
N MET A 86 -9.44 -1.78 -21.60
CA MET A 86 -8.16 -1.97 -20.89
C MET A 86 -8.26 -3.20 -19.96
N PRO A 87 -7.43 -4.25 -20.17
CA PRO A 87 -7.44 -5.41 -19.29
C PRO A 87 -6.99 -5.07 -17.87
N ILE A 88 -7.44 -5.85 -16.89
CA ILE A 88 -7.10 -5.67 -15.48
C ILE A 88 -6.15 -6.79 -15.05
N ASP A 89 -5.04 -6.39 -14.43
CA ASP A 89 -4.07 -7.28 -13.78
C ASP A 89 -4.26 -7.22 -12.25
N PRO A 90 -5.03 -8.14 -11.64
CA PRO A 90 -5.18 -8.20 -10.19
C PRO A 90 -3.94 -8.82 -9.54
N VAL A 91 -3.32 -8.10 -8.60
CA VAL A 91 -2.22 -8.61 -7.77
C VAL A 91 -2.76 -8.88 -6.37
N VAL A 92 -3.01 -10.15 -6.06
CA VAL A 92 -3.66 -10.55 -4.80
C VAL A 92 -2.66 -11.25 -3.89
N HIS A 93 -2.46 -10.70 -2.70
CA HIS A 93 -1.71 -11.32 -1.62
C HIS A 93 -2.45 -11.07 -0.32
N THR A 94 -3.34 -11.99 0.07
CA THR A 94 -4.26 -11.79 1.18
C THR A 94 -4.51 -13.11 1.92
N PRO A 95 -4.69 -13.09 3.26
CA PRO A 95 -5.17 -14.25 4.00
C PRO A 95 -6.67 -14.51 3.78
N GLY A 96 -7.36 -13.68 2.98
CA GLY A 96 -8.82 -13.70 2.80
C GLY A 96 -9.50 -12.62 3.64
N GLY A 97 -10.79 -12.77 3.90
CA GLY A 97 -11.55 -11.81 4.70
C GLY A 97 -13.05 -11.97 4.53
N LEU A 98 -13.77 -10.85 4.51
CA LEU A 98 -15.22 -10.86 4.38
C LEU A 98 -15.64 -11.47 3.03
N VAL A 99 -16.48 -12.50 3.09
CA VAL A 99 -16.94 -13.25 1.90
C VAL A 99 -17.66 -12.33 0.93
N LEU A 100 -18.57 -11.48 1.41
CA LEU A 100 -19.32 -10.54 0.58
C LEU A 100 -18.42 -9.55 -0.16
N SER A 101 -17.41 -9.00 0.50
CA SER A 101 -16.44 -8.10 -0.15
C SER A 101 -15.66 -8.81 -1.27
N SER A 102 -15.23 -10.04 -0.99
CA SER A 102 -14.49 -10.86 -1.96
C SER A 102 -15.37 -11.23 -3.16
N GLU A 103 -16.64 -11.58 -2.91
CA GLU A 103 -17.63 -11.88 -3.95
C GLU A 103 -17.92 -10.66 -4.83
N GLN A 104 -18.09 -9.47 -4.24
CA GLN A 104 -18.29 -8.23 -4.98
C GLN A 104 -17.12 -7.92 -5.92
N ILE A 105 -15.89 -8.08 -5.43
CA ILE A 105 -14.68 -7.90 -6.25
C ILE A 105 -14.68 -8.92 -7.41
N ALA A 106 -14.92 -10.20 -7.12
CA ALA A 106 -14.95 -11.25 -8.13
C ALA A 106 -16.04 -11.01 -9.20
N MET A 107 -17.23 -10.61 -8.78
CA MET A 107 -18.35 -10.29 -9.69
C MET A 107 -18.06 -9.08 -10.57
N ALA A 108 -17.33 -8.09 -10.06
CA ALA A 108 -16.92 -6.93 -10.85
C ALA A 108 -15.82 -7.27 -11.86
N LEU A 109 -14.93 -8.20 -11.54
CA LEU A 109 -13.89 -8.69 -12.44
C LEU A 109 -14.43 -9.63 -13.53
N ARG A 110 -15.58 -10.29 -13.32
CA ARG A 110 -16.21 -11.20 -14.30
C ARG A 110 -16.88 -10.49 -15.48
N ARG A 111 -16.93 -9.15 -15.48
CA ARG A 111 -17.45 -8.39 -16.62
C ARG A 111 -16.53 -8.52 -17.82
#